data_AF-A0A2N2IUW2-F1
#
_entry.id   AF-A0A2N2IUW2-F1
#
_cell.length_a   1.000
_cell.length_b   1.000
_cell.length_c   1.000
_cell.angle_alpha   90.00
_cell.angle_beta   90.00
_cell.angle_gamma   90.00
#
_symmetry.space_group_name_H-M   'P 1'
#
loop_
_entity.id
_entity.type
_entity.pdbx_description
1 polymer ?
#
loop_
_entity_poly.entity_id
_entity_poly.type
_entity_poly.pdbx_seq_one_letter_code
_entity_poly.pdbx_strand_id
1 'polypeptide(L)'
;AAALELAGKIRAALAALCFEQAVFEIFFKDPDRELGSISRLGWDRPEFMFSANQGEEPKPLAKVASGGELSRLMLALKTLLAQKDQVDTVIFDEIDAGISGKAAEAVARKIRELSGHHQVFCITHLPQIASLADEHFLVQKAVVDARTKTTIIPLSLEKREQELARMLDGDSVSEQTLAYVRTLMERKTAL
;
A
#
# COMPACT_ATOMS: atom_id res chain seq x y z
N ALA A 1 7.41 24.30 -12.74
CA ALA A 1 8.38 24.06 -11.65
C ALA A 1 7.80 23.12 -10.58
N ALA A 2 6.75 23.53 -9.83
CA ALA A 2 6.17 22.71 -8.75
C ALA A 2 5.70 21.31 -9.18
N ALA A 3 5.08 21.18 -10.37
CA ALA A 3 4.65 19.88 -10.90
C ALA A 3 5.83 18.92 -11.14
N LEU A 4 6.96 19.43 -11.64
CA LEU A 4 8.16 18.63 -11.88
C LEU A 4 8.79 18.18 -10.55
N GLU A 5 8.81 19.06 -9.55
CA GLU A 5 9.30 18.72 -8.21
C GLU A 5 8.44 17.64 -7.56
N LEU A 6 7.11 17.79 -7.60
CA LEU A 6 6.18 16.80 -7.04
C LEU A 6 6.32 15.45 -7.75
N ALA A 7 6.36 15.44 -9.08
CA ALA A 7 6.57 14.21 -9.86
C ALA A 7 7.91 13.54 -9.50
N GLY A 8 8.98 14.32 -9.30
CA GLY A 8 10.27 13.80 -8.84
C GLY A 8 10.20 13.12 -7.47
N LYS A 9 9.53 13.74 -6.49
CA LYS A 9 9.33 13.16 -5.16
C LYS A 9 8.50 11.87 -5.20
N ILE A 10 7.44 11.84 -6.02
CA ILE A 10 6.60 10.66 -6.20
C ILE A 10 7.38 9.52 -6.84
N ARG A 11 8.18 9.78 -7.88
CA ARG A 11 9.05 8.76 -8.49
C ARG A 11 10.06 8.17 -7.50
N ALA A 12 10.65 9.01 -6.65
CA ALA A 12 11.55 8.53 -5.59
C ALA A 12 10.81 7.64 -4.57
N ALA A 13 9.60 8.02 -4.17
CA ALA A 13 8.77 7.21 -3.27
C ALA A 13 8.34 5.88 -3.91
N LEU A 14 8.01 5.87 -5.21
CA LEU A 14 7.70 4.67 -5.98
C LEU A 14 8.91 3.74 -6.10
N ALA A 15 10.10 4.26 -6.39
CA ALA A 15 11.32 3.47 -6.43
C ALA A 15 11.59 2.77 -5.09
N ALA A 16 11.32 3.44 -3.96
CA ALA A 16 11.41 2.84 -2.63
C ALA A 16 10.42 1.69 -2.41
N LEU A 17 9.32 1.62 -3.16
CA LEU A 17 8.33 0.54 -3.21
C LEU A 17 8.60 -0.49 -4.32
N CYS A 18 9.85 -0.56 -4.82
CA CYS A 18 10.29 -1.45 -5.89
C CYS A 18 9.63 -1.18 -7.27
N PHE A 19 9.13 0.03 -7.50
CA PHE A 19 8.75 0.53 -8.82
C PHE A 19 9.90 1.33 -9.44
N GLU A 20 11.07 0.72 -9.58
CA GLU A 20 12.29 1.40 -10.05
C GLU A 20 12.15 1.95 -11.49
N GLN A 21 11.30 1.31 -12.29
CA GLN A 21 11.06 1.64 -13.70
C GLN A 21 9.74 2.40 -13.93
N ALA A 22 9.00 2.73 -12.88
CA ALA A 22 7.73 3.40 -13.04
C ALA A 22 7.91 4.84 -13.50
N VAL A 23 6.98 5.26 -14.37
CA VAL A 23 6.89 6.63 -14.85
C VAL A 23 5.71 7.28 -14.15
N PHE A 24 5.96 8.46 -13.57
CA PHE A 24 4.93 9.33 -13.05
C PHE A 24 5.13 10.74 -13.60
N GLU A 25 4.08 11.28 -14.20
CA GLU A 25 4.07 12.58 -14.85
C GLU A 25 2.79 13.34 -14.50
N ILE A 26 2.88 14.66 -14.53
CA ILE A 26 1.72 15.54 -14.37
C ILE A 26 1.53 16.23 -15.71
N PHE A 27 0.54 15.76 -16.46
CA PHE A 27 0.20 16.29 -17.77
C PHE A 27 -0.77 17.44 -17.62
N PHE A 28 -0.58 18.51 -18.40
CA PHE A 28 -1.51 19.63 -18.45
C PHE A 28 -2.25 19.54 -19.77
N LYS A 29 -3.57 19.31 -19.74
CA LYS A 29 -4.36 19.37 -20.97
C LYS A 29 -4.25 20.76 -21.55
N ASP A 30 -4.09 20.84 -22.87
CA ASP A 30 -4.24 22.09 -23.59
C ASP A 30 -5.62 22.67 -23.27
N PRO A 31 -5.69 23.82 -22.59
CA PRO A 31 -6.97 24.40 -22.26
C PRO A 31 -7.61 24.93 -23.55
N ASP A 32 -8.91 24.68 -23.74
CA ASP A 32 -9.71 25.48 -24.66
C ASP A 32 -9.55 26.95 -24.24
N ARG A 33 -8.86 27.77 -25.04
CA ARG A 33 -8.53 29.17 -24.69
C ARG A 33 -9.71 30.13 -24.86
N GLU A 34 -10.92 29.66 -24.59
CA GLU A 34 -12.11 30.50 -24.53
C GLU A 34 -12.25 31.08 -23.12
N LEU A 35 -12.64 32.36 -22.99
CA LEU A 35 -12.84 32.99 -21.68
C LEU A 35 -13.86 32.24 -20.79
N GLY A 36 -14.81 31.52 -21.41
CA GLY A 36 -15.81 30.70 -20.70
C GLY A 36 -15.26 29.42 -20.07
N SER A 37 -14.03 29.01 -20.38
CA SER A 37 -13.43 27.77 -19.87
C SER A 37 -12.64 27.95 -18.57
N ILE A 38 -12.44 29.19 -18.12
CA ILE A 38 -11.74 29.53 -16.87
C ILE A 38 -12.61 29.14 -15.69
N SER A 39 -12.06 28.31 -14.81
CA SER A 39 -12.71 27.91 -13.56
C SER A 39 -12.17 28.71 -12.37
N ARG A 40 -12.78 28.57 -11.19
CA ARG A 40 -12.22 29.08 -9.93
C ARG A 40 -10.84 28.50 -9.58
N LEU A 41 -10.46 27.39 -10.21
CA LEU A 41 -9.16 26.73 -10.06
C LEU A 41 -8.15 27.20 -11.12
N GLY A 42 -8.53 28.12 -12.01
CA GLY A 42 -7.72 28.60 -13.13
C GLY A 42 -8.04 27.91 -14.45
N TRP A 43 -7.12 28.07 -15.40
CA TRP A 43 -7.21 27.52 -16.77
C TRP A 43 -6.63 26.11 -16.88
N ASP A 44 -5.56 25.86 -16.14
CA ASP A 44 -4.80 24.61 -16.20
C ASP A 44 -5.62 23.44 -15.66
N ARG A 45 -5.57 22.31 -16.38
CA ARG A 45 -6.20 21.06 -15.97
C ARG A 45 -5.12 19.98 -15.83
N PRO A 46 -4.48 19.86 -14.66
CA PRO A 46 -3.47 18.84 -14.42
C PRO A 46 -4.13 17.46 -14.33
N GLU A 47 -3.49 16.46 -14.91
CA GLU A 47 -3.87 15.05 -14.86
C GLU A 47 -2.64 14.23 -14.46
N PHE A 48 -2.80 13.34 -13.47
CA PHE A 48 -1.74 12.44 -13.05
C PHE A 48 -1.68 11.24 -13.98
N MET A 49 -0.51 11.06 -14.58
CA MET A 49 -0.22 10.02 -15.54
C MET A 49 0.77 9.05 -14.92
N PHE A 50 0.47 7.75 -15.02
CA PHE A 50 1.28 6.70 -14.43
C PHE A 50 1.45 5.54 -15.39
N SER A 51 2.64 4.95 -15.37
CA SER A 51 2.94 3.64 -15.94
C SER A 51 3.81 2.87 -14.93
N ALA A 52 3.47 1.61 -14.67
CA ALA A 52 4.24 0.75 -13.77
C ALA A 52 5.59 0.33 -14.38
N ASN A 53 5.64 0.19 -15.71
CA ASN A 53 6.76 -0.42 -16.43
C ASN A 53 7.39 0.55 -17.44
N GLN A 54 8.69 0.42 -17.62
CA GLN A 54 9.39 1.14 -18.68
C GLN A 54 8.90 0.65 -20.05
N GLY A 55 8.65 1.60 -20.96
CA GLY A 55 8.20 1.31 -22.33
C GLY A 55 6.68 1.23 -22.50
N GLU A 56 5.91 1.23 -21.42
CA GLU A 56 4.46 1.45 -21.47
C GLU A 56 4.14 2.95 -21.41
N GLU A 57 3.21 3.40 -22.27
CA GLU A 57 2.74 4.77 -22.24
C GLU A 57 2.03 5.09 -20.92
N PRO A 58 2.40 6.18 -20.21
CA PRO A 58 1.68 6.64 -19.03
C PRO A 58 0.21 6.91 -19.34
N LYS A 59 -0.67 6.40 -18.49
CA LYS A 59 -2.12 6.57 -18.60
C LYS A 59 -2.66 7.32 -17.39
N PRO A 60 -3.82 7.97 -17.50
CA PRO A 60 -4.51 8.53 -16.33
C PRO A 60 -4.69 7.45 -15.26
N LEU A 61 -4.55 7.81 -13.98
CA LEU A 61 -4.66 6.85 -12.87
C LEU A 61 -5.93 6.00 -12.92
N ALA A 62 -7.06 6.60 -13.35
CA ALA A 62 -8.34 5.92 -13.51
C ALA A 62 -8.35 4.80 -14.59
N LYS A 63 -7.34 4.76 -15.45
CA LYS A 63 -7.17 3.77 -16.54
C LYS A 63 -6.02 2.79 -16.27
N VAL A 64 -5.40 2.84 -15.10
CA VAL A 64 -4.37 1.88 -14.69
C VAL A 64 -5.03 0.55 -14.36
N ALA A 65 -4.51 -0.55 -14.90
CA ALA A 65 -5.23 -1.83 -14.98
C ALA A 65 -5.13 -2.70 -13.71
N SER A 66 -4.11 -2.54 -12.87
CA SER A 66 -3.88 -3.39 -11.68
C SER A 66 -4.26 -2.65 -10.39
N GLY A 67 -5.19 -3.23 -9.62
CA GLY A 67 -5.60 -2.71 -8.31
C GLY A 67 -4.43 -2.57 -7.34
N GLY A 68 -3.54 -3.56 -7.30
CA GLY A 68 -2.36 -3.54 -6.43
C GLY A 68 -1.32 -2.47 -6.80
N GLU A 69 -1.15 -2.19 -8.10
CA GLU A 69 -0.26 -1.10 -8.54
C GLU A 69 -0.80 0.27 -8.11
N LEU A 70 -2.11 0.47 -8.28
CA LEU A 70 -2.77 1.68 -7.84
C LEU A 70 -2.71 1.83 -6.32
N SER A 71 -2.96 0.76 -5.56
CA SER A 71 -2.83 0.76 -4.08
C SER A 71 -1.42 1.16 -3.63
N ARG A 72 -0.37 0.65 -4.29
CA ARG A 72 1.02 1.03 -3.96
C ARG A 72 1.36 2.46 -4.38
N LEU A 73 0.86 2.94 -5.52
CA LEU A 73 0.98 4.36 -5.91
C LEU A 73 0.30 5.26 -4.86
N MET A 74 -0.89 4.88 -4.41
CA MET A 74 -1.62 5.61 -3.38
C MET A 74 -0.88 5.59 -2.04
N LEU A 75 -0.24 4.48 -1.66
CA LEU A 75 0.64 4.42 -0.50
C LEU A 75 1.80 5.42 -0.62
N ALA A 76 2.48 5.48 -1.77
CA ALA A 76 3.56 6.44 -2.01
C ALA A 76 3.07 7.89 -1.87
N LEU A 77 1.93 8.21 -2.47
CA LEU A 77 1.32 9.54 -2.39
C LEU A 77 0.90 9.91 -0.97
N LYS A 78 0.18 9.02 -0.28
CA LYS A 78 -0.29 9.23 1.08
C LYS A 78 0.86 9.39 2.06
N THR A 79 1.91 8.59 1.91
CA THR A 79 3.11 8.72 2.76
C THR A 79 3.81 10.06 2.51
N LEU A 80 3.98 10.46 1.25
CA LEU A 80 4.61 11.74 0.90
C LEU A 80 3.82 12.96 1.41
N LEU A 81 2.49 12.83 1.45
CA LEU A 81 1.57 13.91 1.81
C LEU A 81 1.05 13.81 3.25
N ALA A 82 1.51 12.84 4.04
CA ALA A 82 0.92 12.48 5.33
C ALA A 82 0.78 13.67 6.29
N GLN A 83 1.74 14.59 6.32
CA GLN A 83 1.70 15.78 7.18
C GLN A 83 0.69 16.85 6.74
N LYS A 84 0.22 16.81 5.50
CA LYS A 84 -0.72 17.78 4.91
C LYS A 84 -2.08 17.18 4.61
N ASP A 85 -2.18 15.85 4.68
CA ASP A 85 -3.41 15.13 4.43
C ASP A 85 -4.37 15.27 5.61
N GLN A 86 -5.64 15.49 5.33
CA GLN A 86 -6.70 15.70 6.34
C GLN A 86 -7.52 14.44 6.58
N VAL A 87 -7.08 13.31 6.03
CA VAL A 87 -7.77 12.02 6.16
C VAL A 87 -7.22 11.28 7.38
N ASP A 88 -8.07 11.00 8.37
CA ASP A 88 -7.63 10.32 9.59
C ASP A 88 -7.36 8.81 9.39
N THR A 89 -8.13 8.15 8.52
CA THR A 89 -8.10 6.70 8.32
C THR A 89 -7.89 6.33 6.85
N VAL A 90 -6.96 5.41 6.60
CA VAL A 90 -6.65 4.88 5.27
C VAL A 90 -6.87 3.37 5.27
N ILE A 91 -7.53 2.85 4.23
CA ILE A 91 -7.76 1.42 4.03
C ILE A 91 -7.06 0.99 2.75
N PHE A 92 -6.17 0.01 2.86
CA PHE A 92 -5.53 -0.65 1.72
C PHE A 92 -6.08 -2.06 1.56
N ASP A 93 -6.58 -2.32 0.37
CA ASP A 93 -6.92 -3.65 -0.12
C ASP A 93 -5.99 -4.00 -1.30
N GLU A 94 -5.65 -5.27 -1.43
CA GLU A 94 -4.78 -5.82 -2.49
C GLU A 94 -3.41 -5.14 -2.65
N ILE A 95 -2.91 -4.42 -1.64
CA ILE A 95 -1.60 -3.75 -1.74
C ILE A 95 -0.44 -4.74 -1.93
N ASP A 96 -0.66 -5.98 -1.52
CA ASP A 96 0.23 -7.12 -1.64
C ASP A 96 0.05 -7.93 -2.94
N ALA A 97 -0.82 -7.49 -3.86
CA ALA A 97 -1.03 -8.19 -5.12
C ALA A 97 0.24 -8.14 -6.00
N GLY A 98 0.73 -9.32 -6.38
CA GLY A 98 1.86 -9.49 -7.29
C GLY A 98 3.22 -9.16 -6.70
N ILE A 99 3.37 -9.06 -5.38
CA ILE A 99 4.66 -8.77 -4.73
C ILE A 99 5.09 -9.86 -3.75
N SER A 100 6.39 -9.94 -3.50
CA SER A 100 6.98 -10.82 -2.49
C SER A 100 8.35 -10.29 -2.06
N GLY A 101 8.95 -10.91 -1.04
CA GLY A 101 10.32 -10.61 -0.59
C GLY A 101 10.57 -9.12 -0.32
N LYS A 102 11.60 -8.55 -0.95
CA LYS A 102 12.02 -7.15 -0.77
C LYS A 102 10.87 -6.14 -1.01
N ALA A 103 10.02 -6.39 -2.00
CA ALA A 103 8.91 -5.50 -2.33
C ALA A 103 7.84 -5.52 -1.23
N ALA A 104 7.50 -6.70 -0.70
CA ALA A 104 6.58 -6.83 0.42
C ALA A 104 7.10 -6.14 1.69
N GLU A 105 8.40 -6.28 1.97
CA GLU A 105 9.03 -5.57 3.10
C GLU A 105 9.04 -4.05 2.92
N ALA A 106 9.26 -3.56 1.69
CA ALA A 106 9.22 -2.13 1.40
C ALA A 106 7.81 -1.55 1.62
N VAL A 107 6.78 -2.26 1.14
CA VAL A 107 5.37 -1.91 1.40
C VAL A 107 5.08 -1.90 2.89
N ALA A 108 5.48 -2.95 3.63
CA ALA A 108 5.28 -3.05 5.07
C ALA A 108 5.90 -1.85 5.82
N ARG A 109 7.14 -1.47 5.49
CA ARG A 109 7.82 -0.30 6.08
C ARG A 109 7.09 1.01 5.77
N LYS A 110 6.60 1.19 4.54
CA LYS A 110 5.86 2.39 4.16
C LYS A 110 4.48 2.47 4.82
N ILE A 111 3.79 1.35 5.00
CA ILE A 111 2.56 1.28 5.81
C ILE A 111 2.85 1.70 7.26
N ARG A 112 3.96 1.22 7.84
CA ARG A 112 4.39 1.59 9.20
C ARG A 112 4.72 3.09 9.32
N GLU A 113 5.41 3.65 8.33
CA GLU A 113 5.67 5.10 8.27
C GLU A 113 4.37 5.90 8.21
N LEU A 114 3.43 5.49 7.36
CA LEU A 114 2.12 6.12 7.24
C LEU A 114 1.30 6.00 8.54
N SER A 115 1.41 4.87 9.25
CA SER A 115 0.67 4.65 10.50
C SER A 115 1.10 5.57 11.64
N GLY A 116 2.26 6.23 11.53
CA GLY A 116 2.67 7.29 12.46
C GLY A 116 1.86 8.58 12.33
N HIS A 117 1.13 8.75 11.22
CA HIS A 117 0.31 9.92 10.92
C HIS A 117 -1.19 9.61 10.78
N HIS A 118 -1.54 8.39 10.40
CA HIS A 118 -2.91 7.97 10.10
C HIS A 118 -3.24 6.62 10.72
N GLN A 119 -4.51 6.33 10.95
CA GLN A 119 -4.94 4.95 11.19
C GLN A 119 -4.94 4.18 9.87
N VAL A 120 -4.21 3.07 9.80
CA VAL A 120 -4.13 2.26 8.57
C VAL A 120 -4.74 0.88 8.80
N PHE A 121 -5.73 0.53 7.99
CA PHE A 121 -6.20 -0.85 7.85
C PHE A 121 -5.61 -1.44 6.58
N CYS A 122 -4.95 -2.59 6.71
CA CYS A 122 -4.41 -3.33 5.57
C CYS A 122 -4.97 -4.74 5.59
N ILE A 123 -5.60 -5.15 4.49
CA ILE A 123 -5.98 -6.54 4.27
C ILE A 123 -4.81 -7.18 3.53
N THR A 124 -4.24 -8.26 4.07
CA THR A 124 -3.06 -8.89 3.49
C THR A 124 -3.01 -10.38 3.77
N HIS A 125 -2.38 -11.12 2.85
CA HIS A 125 -1.98 -12.51 3.04
C HIS A 125 -0.46 -12.67 3.24
N LEU A 126 0.29 -11.57 3.23
CA LEU A 126 1.75 -11.61 3.37
C LEU A 126 2.18 -11.41 4.83
N PRO A 127 2.91 -12.38 5.42
CA PRO A 127 3.38 -12.29 6.80
C PRO A 127 4.37 -11.13 7.01
N GLN A 128 5.08 -10.70 5.97
CA GLN A 128 5.98 -9.53 6.02
C GLN A 128 5.22 -8.23 6.33
N ILE A 129 4.00 -8.08 5.81
CA ILE A 129 3.17 -6.91 6.08
C ILE A 129 2.48 -7.04 7.43
N ALA A 130 1.86 -8.20 7.69
CA ALA A 130 1.16 -8.45 8.96
C ALA A 130 2.10 -8.40 10.19
N SER A 131 3.37 -8.77 10.06
CA SER A 131 4.35 -8.72 11.15
C SER A 131 4.69 -7.30 11.63
N LEU A 132 4.49 -6.26 10.81
CA LEU A 132 4.73 -4.87 11.22
C LEU A 132 3.50 -4.15 11.77
N ALA A 133 2.32 -4.77 11.76
CA ALA A 133 1.08 -4.18 12.25
C ALA A 133 1.14 -3.88 13.76
N ASP A 134 0.41 -2.86 14.20
CA ASP A 134 0.17 -2.62 15.62
C ASP A 134 -0.71 -3.70 16.22
N GLU A 135 -1.90 -3.84 15.66
CA GLU A 135 -2.86 -4.88 15.99
C GLU A 135 -2.99 -5.86 14.81
N HIS A 136 -3.12 -7.16 15.11
CA HIS A 136 -3.32 -8.19 14.08
C HIS A 136 -4.66 -8.89 14.32
N PHE A 137 -5.52 -8.88 13.31
CA PHE A 137 -6.84 -9.50 13.34
C PHE A 137 -6.88 -10.69 12.37
N LEU A 138 -7.34 -11.84 12.85
CA LEU A 138 -7.62 -13.01 12.02
C LEU A 138 -9.06 -12.95 11.51
N VAL A 139 -9.23 -13.04 10.20
CA VAL A 139 -10.53 -13.23 9.56
C VAL A 139 -10.70 -14.71 9.25
N GLN A 140 -11.69 -15.36 9.86
CA GLN A 140 -11.98 -16.77 9.61
C GLN A 140 -13.46 -17.00 9.28
N LYS A 141 -13.71 -18.03 8.47
CA LYS A 141 -15.06 -18.49 8.12
C LYS A 141 -15.33 -19.81 8.82
N ALA A 142 -16.48 -19.92 9.49
CA ALA A 142 -16.94 -21.15 10.10
C ALA A 142 -18.40 -21.43 9.71
N VAL A 143 -18.77 -22.69 9.57
CA VAL A 143 -20.16 -23.08 9.35
C VAL A 143 -20.86 -23.23 10.70
N VAL A 144 -21.89 -22.41 10.93
CA VAL A 144 -22.72 -22.44 12.14
C VAL A 144 -24.18 -22.50 11.67
N ASP A 145 -24.94 -23.48 12.16
CA ASP A 145 -26.34 -23.71 11.76
C ASP A 145 -26.53 -23.82 10.23
N ALA A 146 -25.66 -24.61 9.58
CA ALA A 146 -25.62 -24.80 8.12
C ALA A 146 -25.40 -23.50 7.30
N ARG A 147 -24.91 -22.42 7.92
CA ARG A 147 -24.56 -21.16 7.24
C ARG A 147 -23.11 -20.77 7.53
N THR A 148 -22.41 -20.29 6.50
CA THR A 148 -21.07 -19.72 6.66
C THR A 148 -21.17 -18.36 7.36
N LYS A 149 -20.55 -18.24 8.53
CA LYS A 149 -20.37 -16.98 9.25
C LYS A 149 -18.89 -16.58 9.21
N THR A 150 -18.63 -15.30 8.95
CA THR A 150 -17.30 -14.71 9.02
C THR A 150 -17.11 -14.06 10.38
N THR A 151 -16.01 -14.34 11.05
CA THR A 151 -15.65 -13.76 12.34
C THR A 151 -14.29 -13.09 12.24
N ILE A 152 -14.14 -11.94 12.90
CA ILE A 152 -12.88 -11.21 13.03
C ILE A 152 -12.42 -11.32 14.47
N ILE A 153 -11.19 -11.79 14.69
CA ILE A 153 -10.67 -12.09 16.03
C ILE A 153 -9.36 -11.33 16.24
N PRO A 154 -9.24 -10.45 17.25
CA PRO A 154 -7.97 -9.86 17.63
C PRO A 154 -7.03 -10.96 18.17
N LEU A 155 -5.78 -10.94 17.75
CA LEU A 155 -4.78 -11.93 18.15
C LEU A 155 -3.92 -11.41 19.31
N SER A 156 -3.71 -12.25 20.32
CA SER A 156 -2.64 -12.02 21.31
C SER A 156 -1.27 -12.17 20.64
N LEU A 157 -0.21 -11.79 21.34
CA LEU A 157 1.14 -11.90 20.82
C LEU A 157 1.49 -13.35 20.41
N GLU A 158 1.13 -14.32 21.23
CA GLU A 158 1.40 -15.75 20.97
C GLU A 158 0.60 -16.25 19.77
N LYS A 159 -0.68 -15.89 19.68
CA LYS A 159 -1.53 -16.27 18.54
C LYS A 159 -1.09 -15.57 17.25
N ARG A 160 -0.56 -14.36 17.35
CA ARG A 160 0.02 -13.61 16.24
C ARG A 160 1.26 -14.31 15.69
N GLU A 161 2.17 -14.78 16.56
CA GLU A 161 3.35 -15.55 16.14
C GLU A 161 2.93 -16.82 15.40
N GLN A 162 1.98 -17.57 15.95
CA GLN A 162 1.45 -18.79 15.34
C GLN A 162 0.80 -18.52 13.98
N GLU A 163 -0.01 -17.47 13.88
CA GLU A 163 -0.69 -17.11 12.63
C GLU A 163 0.30 -16.67 11.55
N LEU A 164 1.32 -15.88 11.90
CA LEU A 164 2.37 -15.50 10.96
C LEU A 164 3.18 -16.72 10.48
N ALA A 165 3.43 -17.69 11.37
CA ALA A 165 4.09 -18.93 10.99
C ALA A 165 3.22 -19.76 10.04
N ARG A 166 1.91 -19.83 10.31
CA ARG A 166 0.92 -20.47 9.44
C ARG A 166 0.84 -19.79 8.07
N MET A 167 0.91 -18.46 8.02
CA MET A 167 0.95 -17.69 6.76
C MET A 167 2.21 -17.98 5.93
N LEU A 168 3.33 -18.30 6.59
CA LEU A 168 4.59 -18.63 5.91
C LEU A 168 4.65 -20.08 5.39
N ASP A 169 4.22 -21.04 6.22
CA ASP A 169 4.55 -22.47 6.05
C ASP A 169 3.30 -23.38 6.07
N GLY A 170 2.11 -22.77 6.07
CA GLY A 170 0.85 -23.50 6.16
C GLY A 170 0.72 -24.25 7.48
N ASP A 171 0.28 -25.51 7.40
CA ASP A 171 0.07 -26.35 8.58
C ASP A 171 1.37 -27.01 9.09
N SER A 172 2.48 -26.86 8.37
CA SER A 172 3.77 -27.52 8.65
C SER A 172 4.70 -26.65 9.51
N VAL A 173 4.16 -25.91 10.49
CA VAL A 173 4.93 -24.95 11.29
C VAL A 173 6.09 -25.64 12.04
N SER A 174 7.31 -25.31 11.63
CA SER A 174 8.55 -25.78 12.26
C SER A 174 9.12 -24.78 13.29
N GLU A 175 10.07 -25.22 14.10
CA GLU A 175 10.82 -24.33 15.01
C GLU A 175 11.59 -23.25 14.23
N GLN A 176 12.11 -23.58 13.05
CA GLN A 176 12.80 -22.64 12.17
C GLN A 176 11.86 -21.57 11.65
N THR A 177 10.63 -21.96 11.29
CA THR A 177 9.57 -21.03 10.84
C THR A 177 9.22 -20.06 11.96
N LEU A 178 9.03 -20.54 13.20
CA LEU A 178 8.77 -19.68 14.36
C LEU A 178 9.94 -18.73 14.66
N ALA A 179 11.18 -19.21 14.57
CA ALA A 179 12.36 -18.36 14.75
C ALA A 179 12.43 -17.22 13.72
N TYR A 180 12.08 -17.50 12.47
CA TYR A 180 12.02 -16.49 11.42
C TYR A 180 10.88 -15.48 11.67
N VAL A 181 9.70 -15.94 12.12
CA VAL A 181 8.59 -15.06 12.49
C VAL A 181 8.98 -14.11 13.61
N ARG A 182 9.66 -14.59 14.66
CA ARG A 182 10.14 -13.73 15.75
C ARG A 182 11.07 -12.65 15.22
N THR A 183 11.99 -13.02 14.33
CA THR A 183 12.87 -12.07 13.63
C THR A 183 12.07 -11.03 12.83
N LEU A 184 11.00 -11.44 12.14
CA LEU A 184 10.13 -10.51 11.40
C LEU A 184 9.42 -9.53 12.35
N MET A 185 8.88 -10.02 13.47
CA MET A 185 8.18 -9.20 14.45
C MET A 185 9.12 -8.21 15.15
N GLU A 186 10.36 -8.59 15.43
CA GLU A 186 11.37 -7.71 16.02
C GLU A 186 11.72 -6.50 15.16
N ARG A 187 11.61 -6.62 13.82
CA ARG A 187 11.85 -5.49 12.90
C ARG A 187 10.92 -4.31 13.15
N LYS A 188 9.73 -4.55 13.72
CA LYS A 188 8.81 -3.50 14.13
C LYS A 188 9.43 -2.56 15.17
N THR A 189 10.26 -3.09 16.08
CA THR A 189 10.90 -2.34 17.16
C THR A 189 12.10 -1.54 16.67
N ALA A 190 12.67 -1.91 15.52
CA ALA A 190 13.85 -1.26 14.95
C ALA A 190 13.54 -0.05 14.04
N LEU A 191 12.25 0.28 13.86
CA LEU A 191 11.74 1.36 13.00
C LEU A 191 11.02 2.42 13.85
#